data_AF-A0A538L3D3-F1
#
_entry.id   AF-A0A538L3D3-F1
#
_cell.length_a   1.000
_cell.length_b   1.000
_cell.length_c   1.000
_cell.angle_alpha   90.00
_cell.angle_beta   90.00
_cell.angle_gamma   90.00
#
_symmetry.space_group_name_H-M   'P 1'
#
loop_
_entity.id
_entity.type
_entity.pdbx_description
1 polymer ?
#
loop_
_entity_poly.entity_id
_entity_poly.type
_entity_poly.pdbx_seq_one_letter_code
_entity_poly.pdbx_strand_id
1 'polypeptide(L)'
;MPVTIAGRELWLSISGVPSSDGTAYAFRDVTADRQLDRLKSEFVATVSHELRTPLAAVYGAAVTLAERDFEGREQLRRDLVTQIADQAARLSAIVDDILFVGRLEAG
;
A
#
# COMPACT_ATOMS: atom_id res chain seq x y z
N MET A 1 20.68 -1.83 -14.69
CA MET A 1 20.30 -1.94 -16.11
C MET A 1 19.68 -3.30 -16.34
N PRO A 2 18.54 -3.40 -17.04
CA PRO A 2 17.97 -4.68 -17.42
C PRO A 2 18.83 -5.33 -18.50
N VAL A 3 19.11 -6.62 -18.36
CA VAL A 3 19.90 -7.42 -19.28
C VAL A 3 19.28 -8.81 -19.39
N THR A 4 19.13 -9.33 -20.60
CA THR A 4 18.63 -10.69 -20.81
C THR A 4 19.80 -11.65 -20.97
N ILE A 5 19.95 -12.61 -20.07
CA ILE A 5 21.00 -13.65 -20.12
C ILE A 5 20.33 -15.02 -20.08
N ALA A 6 20.60 -15.86 -21.08
CA ALA A 6 20.04 -17.21 -21.20
C ALA A 6 18.50 -17.26 -21.03
N GLY A 7 17.80 -16.25 -21.56
CA GLY A 7 16.33 -16.14 -21.48
C GLY A 7 15.77 -15.62 -20.15
N ARG A 8 16.62 -15.29 -19.17
CA ARG A 8 16.21 -14.67 -17.90
C ARG A 8 16.51 -13.18 -17.93
N GLU A 9 15.54 -12.35 -17.55
CA GLU A 9 15.74 -10.92 -17.35
C GLU A 9 16.42 -10.70 -15.99
N LEU A 10 17.60 -10.09 -16.01
CA LEU A 10 18.39 -9.74 -14.83
C LEU A 10 18.56 -8.23 -14.76
N TRP A 11 18.50 -7.69 -13.55
CA TRP A 11 18.81 -6.30 -13.29
C TRP A 11 20.20 -6.22 -12.70
N LEU A 12 21.15 -5.66 -13.45
CA LEU A 12 22.54 -5.50 -13.00
C LEU A 12 22.80 -4.06 -12.54
N SER A 13 23.35 -3.90 -11.34
CA SER A 13 24.01 -2.68 -10.91
C SER A 13 25.49 -2.76 -11.31
N ILE A 14 26.01 -1.71 -11.94
CA ILE A 14 27.40 -1.64 -12.38
C ILE A 14 28.04 -0.47 -11.63
N SER A 15 29.18 -0.71 -10.99
CA SER A 15 29.97 0.32 -10.31
C SER A 15 31.41 0.23 -10.77
N GLY A 16 32.04 1.37 -11.00
CA GLY A 16 33.45 1.46 -11.40
C GLY A 16 34.25 2.21 -10.36
N VAL A 17 35.38 1.66 -9.94
CA VAL A 17 36.34 2.33 -9.05
C VAL A 17 37.62 2.59 -9.83
N PRO A 18 38.03 3.86 -10.04
CA PRO A 18 39.29 4.16 -10.69
C PRO A 18 40.47 3.74 -9.80
N SER A 19 41.51 3.22 -10.43
CA SER A 19 42.77 2.77 -9.84
C SER A 19 43.94 3.33 -10.65
N SER A 20 45.16 3.24 -10.13
CA SER A 20 46.37 3.75 -10.78
C SER A 20 46.63 3.17 -12.18
N ASP A 21 46.22 1.92 -12.40
CA ASP A 21 46.49 1.18 -13.65
C ASP A 21 45.23 0.91 -14.48
N GLY A 22 44.09 1.54 -14.15
CA GLY A 22 42.83 1.36 -14.88
C GLY A 22 41.59 1.47 -13.99
N THR A 23 40.45 0.98 -14.48
CA THR A 23 39.17 1.00 -13.75
C THR A 23 38.72 -0.41 -13.43
N ALA A 24 38.49 -0.71 -12.14
CA ALA A 24 37.87 -1.95 -11.72
C ALA A 24 36.34 -1.80 -11.79
N TYR A 25 35.65 -2.73 -12.47
CA TYR A 25 34.18 -2.75 -12.54
C TYR A 25 33.61 -3.89 -11.70
N ALA A 26 32.58 -3.60 -10.92
CA ALA A 26 31.79 -4.57 -10.18
C ALA A 26 30.37 -4.62 -10.71
N PHE A 27 29.85 -5.83 -10.87
CA PHE A 27 28.50 -6.12 -11.35
C PHE A 27 27.74 -6.86 -10.24
N ARG A 28 26.58 -6.35 -9.84
CA ARG A 28 25.71 -6.99 -8.84
C ARG A 28 24.34 -7.25 -9.45
N ASP A 29 23.86 -8.49 -9.37
CA ASP A 29 22.46 -8.80 -9.63
C ASP A 29 21.60 -8.23 -8.51
N VAL A 30 20.71 -7.30 -8.87
CA VAL A 30 19.77 -6.61 -7.98
C VAL A 30 18.32 -6.94 -8.35
N THR A 31 18.10 -8.04 -9.08
CA THR A 31 16.75 -8.46 -9.50
C THR A 31 15.83 -8.73 -8.31
N ALA A 32 16.34 -9.41 -7.28
CA ALA A 32 15.57 -9.70 -6.06
C ALA A 32 15.21 -8.43 -5.29
N ASP A 33 16.19 -7.53 -5.08
CA ASP A 33 15.97 -6.24 -4.41
C ASP A 33 14.88 -5.42 -5.14
N ARG A 34 14.97 -5.34 -6.47
CA ARG A 34 13.98 -4.67 -7.33
C ARG A 34 12.59 -5.29 -7.24
N GLN A 35 12.50 -6.62 -7.23
CA GLN A 35 11.24 -7.32 -7.09
C GLN A 35 10.59 -7.04 -5.74
N LEU A 36 11.39 -7.03 -4.67
CA LEU A 36 10.92 -6.69 -3.33
C LEU A 36 10.41 -5.24 -3.25
N ASP A 37 11.15 -4.27 -3.80
CA ASP A 37 10.72 -2.86 -3.86
C ASP A 37 9.42 -2.69 -4.66
N ARG A 38 9.28 -3.44 -5.75
CA ARG A 38 8.06 -3.46 -6.56
C ARG A 38 6.88 -4.02 -5.76
N LEU A 39 7.05 -5.16 -5.11
CA LEU A 39 6.02 -5.79 -4.28
C LEU A 39 5.59 -4.87 -3.13
N LYS A 40 6.54 -4.17 -2.48
CA LYS A 40 6.24 -3.15 -1.47
C LYS A 40 5.41 -2.01 -2.04
N SER A 41 5.76 -1.52 -3.21
CA SER A 41 5.02 -0.44 -3.88
C SER A 41 3.60 -0.86 -4.27
N GLU A 42 3.43 -2.07 -4.81
CA GLU A 42 2.13 -2.66 -5.16
C GLU A 42 1.27 -2.91 -3.91
N PHE A 43 1.88 -3.37 -2.81
CA PHE A 43 1.22 -3.52 -1.53
C PHE A 43 0.69 -2.19 -1.00
N VAL A 44 1.53 -1.14 -0.95
CA VAL A 44 1.13 0.20 -0.50
C VAL A 44 0.00 0.76 -1.36
N ALA A 45 0.06 0.58 -2.68
CA ALA A 45 -1.00 1.01 -3.58
C ALA A 45 -2.32 0.30 -3.27
N THR A 46 -2.29 -1.03 -3.16
CA THR A 46 -3.47 -1.86 -2.86
C THR A 46 -4.12 -1.44 -1.54
N VAL A 47 -3.33 -1.35 -0.48
CA VAL A 47 -3.78 -0.89 0.84
C VAL A 47 -4.43 0.49 0.77
N SER A 48 -3.80 1.43 0.07
CA SER A 48 -4.32 2.79 -0.07
C SER A 48 -5.69 2.80 -0.77
N HIS A 49 -5.87 1.95 -1.78
CA HIS A 49 -7.15 1.80 -2.46
C HIS A 49 -8.22 1.16 -1.55
N GLU A 50 -7.86 0.13 -0.80
CA GLU A 50 -8.79 -0.57 0.09
C GLU A 50 -9.26 0.27 1.28
N LEU A 51 -8.40 1.17 1.79
CA LEU A 51 -8.74 2.13 2.84
C LEU A 51 -9.60 3.29 2.31
N ARG A 52 -9.39 3.74 1.07
CA ARG A 52 -10.10 4.90 0.50
C ARG A 52 -11.62 4.69 0.44
N THR A 53 -12.06 3.50 0.05
CA THR A 53 -13.49 3.17 -0.10
C THR A 53 -14.28 3.25 1.21
N PRO A 54 -13.91 2.54 2.29
CA PRO A 54 -14.62 2.62 3.56
C PRO A 54 -14.51 4.03 4.18
N LEU A 55 -13.37 4.73 4.01
CA LEU A 55 -13.23 6.12 4.46
C LEU A 55 -14.22 7.05 3.75
N ALA A 56 -14.38 6.92 2.43
CA ALA A 56 -15.36 7.70 1.67
C ALA A 56 -16.79 7.42 2.13
N ALA A 57 -17.11 6.15 2.46
CA ALA A 57 -18.42 5.76 2.98
C ALA A 57 -18.68 6.35 4.38
N VAL A 58 -17.70 6.34 5.29
CA VAL A 58 -17.78 7.00 6.60
C VAL A 58 -17.99 8.50 6.42
N TYR A 59 -17.18 9.14 5.59
CA TYR A 59 -17.25 10.58 5.35
C TYR A 59 -18.60 11.00 4.77
N GLY A 60 -19.09 10.31 3.74
CA GLY A 60 -20.38 10.62 3.12
C GLY A 60 -21.55 10.45 4.09
N ALA A 61 -21.54 9.41 4.91
CA ALA A 61 -22.57 9.21 5.94
C ALA A 61 -22.50 10.29 7.02
N ALA A 62 -21.31 10.69 7.47
CA ALA A 62 -21.12 11.74 8.47
C ALA A 62 -21.56 13.13 7.95
N VAL A 63 -21.22 13.48 6.72
CA VAL A 63 -21.69 14.72 6.07
C VAL A 63 -23.21 14.72 5.96
N THR A 64 -23.81 13.59 5.55
CA THR A 64 -25.27 13.46 5.45
C THR A 64 -25.94 13.64 6.81
N LEU A 65 -25.35 13.13 7.89
CA LEU A 65 -25.82 13.32 9.26
C LEU A 65 -25.70 14.77 9.74
N ALA A 66 -24.70 15.51 9.27
CA ALA A 66 -24.46 16.89 9.67
C ALA A 66 -25.34 17.92 8.94
N GLU A 67 -25.68 17.66 7.67
CA GLU A 67 -26.36 18.64 6.80
C GLU A 67 -27.89 18.48 6.74
N ARG A 68 -28.45 17.35 7.16
CA ARG A 68 -29.89 17.06 7.03
C ARG A 68 -30.63 17.17 8.35
N ASP A 69 -31.83 17.75 8.29
CA ASP A 69 -32.82 17.56 9.33
C ASP A 69 -33.42 16.14 9.23
N PHE A 70 -33.49 15.45 10.36
CA PHE A 70 -33.93 14.05 10.46
C PHE A 70 -35.33 13.92 11.07
N GLU A 71 -36.09 15.02 11.21
CA GLU A 71 -37.50 14.93 11.60
C GLU A 71 -38.27 13.91 10.73
N GLY A 72 -38.88 12.91 11.39
CA GLY A 72 -39.58 11.81 10.72
C GLY A 72 -38.69 10.80 9.97
N ARG A 73 -37.36 10.90 10.04
CA ARG A 73 -36.39 10.05 9.31
C ARG A 73 -35.43 9.29 10.23
N GLU A 74 -35.92 8.91 11.41
CA GLU A 74 -35.13 8.24 12.44
C GLU A 74 -34.47 6.94 11.96
N GLN A 75 -35.13 6.16 11.10
CA GLN A 75 -34.54 4.94 10.56
C GLN A 75 -33.31 5.23 9.70
N LEU A 76 -33.38 6.23 8.81
CA LEU A 76 -32.24 6.64 7.99
C LEU A 76 -31.06 7.09 8.86
N ARG A 77 -31.33 7.83 9.94
CA ARG A 77 -30.29 8.25 10.90
C ARG A 77 -29.57 7.05 11.49
N ARG A 78 -30.31 6.03 11.93
CA ARG A 78 -29.74 4.77 12.49
C ARG A 78 -28.94 4.01 11.44
N ASP A 79 -29.44 3.93 10.21
CA ASP A 79 -28.75 3.23 9.11
C ASP A 79 -27.41 3.90 8.80
N LEU A 80 -27.36 5.25 8.75
CA LEU A 80 -26.12 6.00 8.53
C LEU A 80 -25.11 5.81 9.68
N VAL A 81 -25.57 5.81 10.94
CA VAL A 81 -24.70 5.55 12.10
C VAL A 81 -24.15 4.12 12.06
N THR A 82 -24.99 3.14 11.71
CA THR A 82 -24.59 1.74 11.55
C THR A 82 -23.55 1.60 10.45
N GLN A 83 -23.79 2.22 9.30
CA GLN A 83 -22.84 2.25 8.18
C GLN A 83 -21.48 2.83 8.62
N ILE A 84 -21.46 3.92 9.39
CA ILE A 84 -20.21 4.49 9.91
C ILE A 84 -19.48 3.47 10.80
N ALA A 85 -20.18 2.82 11.73
CA ALA A 85 -19.60 1.85 12.64
C ALA A 85 -18.98 0.65 11.88
N ASP A 86 -19.73 0.09 10.91
CA ASP A 86 -19.28 -1.05 10.12
C ASP A 86 -18.04 -0.71 9.27
N GLN A 87 -18.04 0.47 8.63
CA GLN A 87 -16.91 0.89 7.80
C GLN A 87 -15.68 1.28 8.64
N ALA A 88 -15.88 1.83 9.83
CA ALA A 88 -14.80 2.08 10.79
C ALA A 88 -14.19 0.76 11.30
N ALA A 89 -15.00 -0.26 11.59
CA ALA A 89 -14.52 -1.58 11.95
C ALA A 89 -13.71 -2.22 10.81
N ARG A 90 -14.19 -2.09 9.56
CA ARG A 90 -13.45 -2.56 8.37
C ARG A 90 -12.11 -1.84 8.19
N LEU A 91 -12.06 -0.52 8.40
CA LEU A 91 -10.82 0.25 8.40
C LEU A 91 -9.83 -0.27 9.45
N SER A 92 -10.31 -0.52 10.68
CA SER A 92 -9.47 -1.05 11.75
C SER A 92 -8.85 -2.39 11.37
N ALA A 93 -9.64 -3.31 10.82
CA ALA A 93 -9.15 -4.62 10.38
C ALA A 93 -8.05 -4.50 9.31
N ILE A 94 -8.23 -3.63 8.32
CA ILE A 94 -7.20 -3.39 7.29
C ILE A 94 -5.91 -2.84 7.92
N VAL A 95 -6.02 -1.91 8.87
CA VAL A 95 -4.86 -1.37 9.60
C VAL A 95 -4.15 -2.46 10.40
N ASP A 96 -4.89 -3.31 11.10
CA ASP A 96 -4.34 -4.42 11.88
C ASP A 96 -3.59 -5.43 10.99
N ASP A 97 -4.14 -5.75 9.81
CA ASP A 97 -3.51 -6.63 8.83
C ASP A 97 -2.18 -6.06 8.33
N ILE A 98 -2.12 -4.74 8.06
CA ILE A 98 -0.88 -4.06 7.65
C ILE A 98 0.18 -4.13 8.76
N LEU A 99 -0.21 -3.85 10.00
CA LEU A 99 0.69 -3.91 11.16
C LEU A 99 1.17 -5.34 11.44
N PHE A 100 0.35 -6.35 11.15
CA PHE A 100 0.75 -7.76 11.22
C PHE A 100 1.83 -8.09 10.20
N VAL A 101 1.64 -7.71 8.93
CA VAL A 101 2.65 -7.92 7.86
C VAL A 101 3.97 -7.22 8.19
N GLY A 102 3.92 -5.97 8.67
CA GLY A 102 5.14 -5.23 9.03
C GLY A 102 5.94 -5.86 10.17
N ARG A 103 5.28 -6.59 11.09
CA ARG A 103 5.96 -7.33 12.17
C ARG A 103 6.63 -8.61 11.68
N LEU A 104 6.08 -9.27 10.65
CA LEU A 104 6.70 -10.46 10.04
C LEU A 104 7.96 -10.12 9.24
N GLU A 105 8.08 -8.93 8.66
CA GLU A 105 9.31 -8.50 7.97
C GLU A 105 10.45 -8.12 8.93
N ALA A 106 10.15 -7.84 10.19
CA ALA A 106 11.11 -7.36 11.19
C ALA A 106 11.71 -8.47 12.07
N GLY A 107 11.20 -9.70 11.98
CA GLY A 107 11.69 -10.89 12.71
C GLY A 107 12.28 -11.92 11.77
#